data_AF-A0A139WK68-F1
#
_entry.id   AF-A0A139WK68-F1
#
_cell.length_a   1.000
_cell.length_b   1.000
_cell.length_c   1.000
_cell.angle_alpha   90.00
_cell.angle_beta   90.00
_cell.angle_gamma   90.00
#
_symmetry.space_group_name_H-M   'P 1'
#
loop_
_entity.id
_entity.type
_entity.pdbx_description
1 polymer ?
#
loop_
_entity_poly.entity_id
_entity_poly.type
_entity_poly.pdbx_seq_one_letter_code
_entity_poly.pdbx_strand_id
1 'polypeptide(L)'
;MTSDSTDFIKIFNSSPKKEIEKAAENVLLAPSPYSDFYKMDHSRRGMAVIFNHVHFSIPECSRRDGSDKDRDDLVDVLHDLDFDVVAHDDLTAHEIVDVLIT
;
A
#
# COMPACT_ATOMS: atom_id res chain seq x y z
N MET A 1 45.62 16.52 -31.16
CA MET A 1 44.37 15.78 -30.88
C MET A 1 43.80 16.35 -29.59
N THR A 2 42.93 17.34 -29.66
CA THR A 2 42.30 17.97 -28.50
C THR A 2 40.83 17.64 -28.55
N SER A 3 40.35 16.75 -27.69
CA SER A 3 38.91 16.49 -27.53
C SER A 3 38.25 17.74 -26.95
N ASP A 4 37.25 18.25 -27.66
CA ASP A 4 36.52 19.47 -27.35
C ASP A 4 35.68 19.27 -26.08
N SER A 5 35.73 20.24 -25.16
CA SER A 5 34.98 20.23 -23.90
C SER A 5 33.46 20.21 -24.13
N THR A 6 33.00 20.57 -25.34
CA THR A 6 31.59 20.51 -25.75
C THR A 6 31.05 19.08 -25.89
N ASP A 7 31.92 18.07 -26.07
CA ASP A 7 31.49 16.68 -26.23
C ASP A 7 31.01 16.06 -24.91
N PHE A 8 31.60 16.47 -23.78
CA PHE A 8 31.17 16.03 -22.44
C PHE A 8 29.77 16.52 -22.08
N ILE A 9 29.43 17.77 -22.45
CA ILE A 9 28.12 18.36 -22.16
C ILE A 9 27.02 17.69 -23.01
N LYS A 10 27.33 17.23 -24.22
CA LYS A 10 26.38 16.49 -25.07
C LYS A 10 26.09 15.10 -24.52
N ILE A 11 27.08 14.41 -23.95
CA ILE A 11 26.91 13.10 -23.32
C ILE A 11 26.00 13.20 -22.09
N PHE A 12 26.20 14.21 -21.23
CA PHE A 12 25.36 14.40 -20.03
C PHE A 12 23.91 14.79 -20.37
N ASN A 13 23.69 15.55 -21.44
CA ASN A 13 22.35 15.98 -21.86
C ASN A 13 21.62 14.99 -22.78
N SER A 14 22.29 13.91 -23.21
CA SER A 14 21.71 12.86 -24.07
C SER A 14 21.24 11.64 -23.29
N SER A 15 21.51 11.56 -21.98
CA SER A 15 20.84 10.61 -21.11
C SER A 15 19.32 10.84 -21.17
N PRO A 16 18.49 9.79 -21.34
CA PRO A 16 17.05 9.99 -21.49
C PRO A 16 16.49 10.56 -20.20
N LYS A 17 16.15 11.85 -20.19
CA LYS A 17 15.52 12.52 -19.03
C LYS A 17 14.30 11.74 -18.51
N LYS A 18 13.59 11.08 -19.43
CA LYS A 18 12.45 10.20 -19.15
C LYS A 18 12.80 8.92 -18.39
N GLU A 19 13.98 8.33 -18.61
CA GLU A 19 14.41 7.14 -17.88
C GLU A 19 14.89 7.51 -16.47
N ILE A 20 15.53 8.67 -16.32
CA ILE A 20 15.95 9.20 -15.01
C ILE A 20 14.72 9.62 -14.18
N GLU A 21 13.72 10.28 -14.78
CA GLU A 21 12.45 10.61 -14.10
C GLU A 21 11.68 9.36 -13.68
N LYS A 22 11.59 8.35 -14.56
CA LYS A 22 10.89 7.10 -14.26
C LYS A 22 11.62 6.24 -13.23
N ALA A 23 12.96 6.27 -13.22
CA ALA A 23 13.77 5.65 -12.17
C ALA A 23 13.64 6.41 -10.83
N ALA A 24 13.56 7.75 -10.86
CA ALA A 24 13.36 8.58 -9.67
C ALA A 24 11.96 8.40 -9.06
N GLU A 25 10.92 8.21 -9.89
CA GLU A 25 9.56 7.92 -9.46
C GLU A 25 9.48 6.61 -8.64
N ASN A 26 10.24 5.59 -9.04
CA ASN A 26 10.33 4.32 -8.31
C ASN A 26 11.19 4.39 -7.04
N VAL A 27 12.08 5.38 -6.91
CA VAL A 27 12.96 5.57 -5.73
C VAL A 27 12.33 6.48 -4.68
N LEU A 28 11.30 7.27 -5.02
CA LEU A 28 10.62 8.22 -4.13
C LEU A 28 9.23 7.74 -3.69
N LEU A 29 9.15 6.52 -3.14
CA LEU A 29 7.95 6.02 -2.46
C LEU A 29 7.73 6.73 -1.12
N ALA A 30 8.80 7.02 -0.38
CA ALA A 30 8.70 7.74 0.88
C ALA A 30 8.68 9.26 0.66
N PRO A 31 7.82 10.02 1.36
CA PRO A 31 7.90 11.47 1.36
C PRO A 31 9.25 11.93 1.96
N SER A 32 9.58 13.20 1.72
CA SER A 32 10.71 13.84 2.40
C SER A 32 10.58 13.67 3.93
N PRO A 33 11.68 13.41 4.67
CA PRO A 33 11.64 13.34 6.13
C PRO A 33 11.25 14.67 6.79
N TYR A 34 11.19 15.77 6.02
CA TYR A 34 10.73 17.08 6.45
C TYR A 34 9.32 17.43 5.95
N SER A 35 8.60 16.46 5.39
CA SER A 35 7.21 16.66 4.92
C SER A 35 6.24 16.67 6.09
N ASP A 36 5.30 17.61 6.09
CA ASP A 36 4.19 17.64 7.05
C ASP A 36 3.10 16.59 6.74
N PHE A 37 3.07 16.07 5.51
CA PHE A 37 2.05 15.14 5.03
C PHE A 37 2.66 13.87 4.41
N TYR A 38 1.94 12.76 4.57
CA TYR A 38 2.21 11.55 3.80
C TYR A 38 1.96 11.78 2.31
N LYS A 39 2.77 11.15 1.48
CA LYS A 39 2.52 11.07 0.05
C LYS A 39 1.35 10.12 -0.19
N MET A 40 0.17 10.65 -0.50
CA MET A 40 -1.07 9.87 -0.67
C MET A 40 -1.55 9.83 -2.12
N ASP A 41 -0.78 10.39 -3.05
CA ASP A 41 -1.04 10.47 -4.49
C ASP A 41 -0.40 9.31 -5.28
N HIS A 42 -0.13 8.19 -4.60
CA HIS A 42 0.30 6.96 -5.26
C HIS A 42 -0.80 6.39 -6.17
N SER A 43 -0.40 5.61 -7.17
CA SER A 43 -1.34 5.00 -8.13
C SER A 43 -2.37 4.05 -7.52
N ARG A 44 -2.07 3.51 -6.33
CA ARG A 44 -3.00 2.75 -5.49
C ARG A 44 -2.95 3.28 -4.08
N ARG A 45 -4.11 3.36 -3.42
CA ARG A 45 -4.21 3.75 -2.01
C ARG A 45 -3.49 2.75 -1.11
N GLY A 46 -3.70 1.45 -1.37
CA GLY A 46 -3.19 0.34 -0.59
C GLY A 46 -4.23 -0.77 -0.41
N MET A 47 -3.81 -1.86 0.24
CA MET A 47 -4.69 -2.96 0.60
C MET A 47 -5.23 -2.75 2.01
N ALA A 48 -6.50 -3.04 2.23
CA ALA A 48 -7.12 -3.07 3.56
C ALA A 48 -7.57 -4.51 3.85
N VAL A 49 -6.97 -5.13 4.88
CA VAL A 49 -7.33 -6.49 5.31
C VAL A 49 -8.18 -6.40 6.57
N ILE A 50 -9.38 -6.97 6.53
CA ILE A 50 -10.32 -7.00 7.64
C ILE A 50 -10.41 -8.44 8.15
N PHE A 51 -10.12 -8.64 9.45
CA PHE A 51 -10.36 -9.90 10.14
C PHE A 51 -11.60 -9.74 11.02
N ASN A 52 -12.72 -10.29 10.57
CA ASN A 52 -14.00 -10.23 11.27
C ASN A 52 -14.19 -11.51 12.10
N HIS A 53 -14.26 -11.38 13.42
CA HIS A 53 -14.47 -12.53 14.32
C HIS A 53 -15.85 -12.46 14.96
N VAL A 54 -16.76 -13.32 14.50
CA VAL A 54 -18.14 -13.45 14.99
C VAL A 54 -18.28 -14.68 15.88
N HIS A 55 -17.68 -15.80 15.48
CA HIS A 55 -17.78 -17.09 16.14
C HIS A 55 -16.45 -17.50 16.78
N PHE A 56 -16.49 -17.81 18.07
CA PHE A 56 -15.31 -18.24 18.81
C PHE A 56 -15.43 -19.72 19.18
N SER A 57 -14.32 -20.46 19.06
CA SER A 57 -14.22 -21.85 19.51
C SER A 57 -14.08 -21.98 21.04
N ILE A 58 -13.73 -20.88 21.71
CA ILE A 58 -13.57 -20.77 23.16
C ILE A 58 -14.97 -20.61 23.80
N PRO A 59 -15.44 -21.55 24.65
CA PRO A 59 -16.79 -21.52 25.21
C PRO A 59 -17.14 -20.27 26.03
N GLU A 60 -16.14 -19.64 26.63
CA GLU A 60 -16.30 -18.42 27.43
C GLU A 60 -16.52 -17.17 26.57
N CYS A 61 -16.24 -17.25 25.27
CA CYS A 61 -16.43 -16.14 24.33
C CYS A 61 -17.83 -16.21 23.72
N SER A 62 -18.65 -15.20 23.98
CA SER A 62 -19.94 -15.04 23.32
C SER A 62 -19.77 -14.68 21.84
N ARG A 63 -20.75 -15.07 21.02
CA ARG A 63 -20.89 -14.60 19.64
C ARG A 63 -20.93 -13.06 19.61
N ARG A 64 -20.24 -12.44 18.64
CA ARG A 64 -20.24 -10.98 18.44
C ARG A 64 -21.31 -10.56 17.43
N ASP A 65 -22.55 -10.56 17.88
CA ASP A 65 -23.69 -10.12 17.06
C ASP A 65 -23.50 -8.66 16.60
N GLY A 66 -23.73 -8.40 15.30
CA GLY A 66 -23.52 -7.10 14.68
C GLY A 66 -22.15 -6.89 14.04
N SER A 67 -21.14 -7.72 14.35
CA SER A 67 -19.81 -7.56 13.75
C SER A 67 -19.79 -7.74 12.23
N ASP A 68 -20.70 -8.54 11.67
CA ASP A 68 -20.88 -8.63 10.21
C ASP A 68 -21.33 -7.29 9.60
N LYS A 69 -22.22 -6.57 10.31
CA LYS A 69 -22.66 -5.24 9.88
C LYS A 69 -21.51 -4.24 9.94
N ASP A 70 -20.69 -4.31 10.99
CA ASP A 70 -19.49 -3.48 11.11
C ASP A 70 -18.51 -3.77 9.97
N ARG A 71 -18.27 -5.06 9.65
CA ARG A 71 -17.42 -5.47 8.51
C ARG A 71 -17.94 -4.88 7.21
N ASP A 72 -19.22 -5.06 6.90
CA ASP A 72 -19.81 -4.63 5.63
C ASP A 72 -19.75 -3.10 5.49
N ASP A 73 -20.07 -2.36 6.57
CA ASP A 73 -19.98 -0.89 6.57
C ASP A 73 -18.53 -0.41 6.39
N LEU A 74 -17.56 -1.09 7.01
CA LEU A 74 -16.14 -0.78 6.81
C LEU A 74 -15.69 -1.09 5.37
N VAL A 75 -16.12 -2.20 4.79
CA VAL A 75 -15.79 -2.58 3.41
C VAL A 75 -16.25 -1.50 2.45
N ASP A 76 -17.51 -1.05 2.58
CA ASP A 76 -18.07 0.00 1.73
C ASP A 76 -17.28 1.31 1.85
N VAL A 77 -17.05 1.79 3.07
CA VAL A 77 -16.32 3.05 3.30
C VAL A 77 -14.86 2.97 2.84
N LEU A 78 -14.20 1.82 2.99
CA LEU A 78 -12.81 1.67 2.56
C LEU A 78 -12.69 1.55 1.04
N HIS A 79 -13.66 0.94 0.37
CA HIS A 79 -13.75 0.99 -1.08
C HIS A 79 -13.98 2.41 -1.60
N ASP A 80 -14.85 3.19 -0.95
CA ASP A 80 -15.05 4.61 -1.28
C ASP A 80 -13.77 5.46 -1.10
N LEU A 81 -12.83 4.98 -0.29
CA LEU A 81 -11.50 5.58 -0.07
C LEU A 81 -10.41 4.99 -0.99
N ASP A 82 -10.80 4.25 -2.04
CA ASP A 82 -9.93 3.59 -3.04
C ASP A 82 -9.00 2.49 -2.50
N PHE A 83 -9.34 1.84 -1.37
CA PHE A 83 -8.61 0.66 -0.91
C PHE A 83 -9.01 -0.62 -1.66
N ASP A 84 -8.02 -1.48 -1.89
CA ASP A 84 -8.24 -2.88 -2.26
C ASP A 84 -8.61 -3.65 -0.98
N VAL A 85 -9.90 -3.83 -0.70
CA VAL A 85 -10.37 -4.44 0.56
C VAL A 85 -10.47 -5.97 0.43
N VAL A 86 -9.97 -6.69 1.43
CA VAL A 86 -10.13 -8.14 1.59
C VAL A 86 -10.63 -8.42 3.01
N ALA A 87 -11.75 -9.12 3.13
CA ALA A 87 -12.30 -9.50 4.44
C ALA A 87 -12.23 -11.02 4.64
N HIS A 88 -11.87 -11.43 5.84
CA HIS A 88 -11.83 -12.83 6.28
C HIS A 88 -12.64 -12.99 7.56
N ASP A 89 -13.46 -14.02 7.61
CA ASP A 89 -14.27 -14.34 8.79
C ASP A 89 -13.63 -15.47 9.61
N ASP A 90 -13.60 -15.31 10.94
CA ASP A 90 -13.31 -16.34 11.93
C ASP A 90 -12.01 -17.14 11.74
N LEU A 91 -10.99 -16.49 11.15
CA LEU A 91 -9.67 -17.11 11.00
C LEU A 91 -9.04 -17.48 12.36
N THR A 92 -8.32 -18.59 12.37
CA THR A 92 -7.41 -18.93 13.47
C THR A 92 -6.20 -17.99 13.48
N ALA A 93 -5.50 -17.94 14.62
CA ALA A 93 -4.27 -17.14 14.73
C ALA A 93 -3.21 -17.52 13.69
N HIS A 94 -3.11 -18.81 13.32
CA HIS A 94 -2.19 -19.26 12.27
C HIS A 94 -2.59 -18.70 10.91
N GLU A 95 -3.87 -18.79 10.55
CA GLU A 95 -4.38 -18.30 9.26
C GLU A 95 -4.26 -16.78 9.13
N ILE A 96 -4.45 -16.02 10.23
CA ILE A 96 -4.19 -14.57 10.24
C ILE A 96 -2.73 -14.28 9.88
N VAL A 97 -1.79 -15.03 10.47
CA VAL A 97 -0.37 -14.87 10.20
C VAL A 97 -0.05 -15.22 8.75
N ASP A 98 -0.64 -16.28 8.20
CA ASP A 98 -0.47 -16.65 6.79
C ASP A 98 -0.93 -15.51 5.86
N VAL A 99 -2.08 -14.90 6.15
CA VAL A 99 -2.60 -13.74 5.39
C VAL A 99 -1.66 -12.54 5.47
N LEU A 100 -1.06 -12.27 6.64
CA LEU A 100 -0.20 -11.09 6.85
C LEU A 100 1.22 -11.23 6.27
N ILE A 101 1.69 -12.45 6.04
CA ILE A 101 3.04 -12.72 5.52
C ILE A 101 3.04 -12.91 3.99
N THR A 102 1.87 -13.09 3.38
CA THR A 102 1.70 -13.21 1.91
C THR A 102 2.00 -11.88 1.21
#